data_AF-P80483-F1
#
_entry.id   AF-P80483-F1
#
_cell.length_a   1.000
_cell.length_b   1.000
_cell.length_c   1.000
_cell.angle_alpha   90.00
_cell.angle_beta   90.00
_cell.angle_gamma   90.00
#
_symmetry.space_group_name_H-M   'P 1'
#
loop_
_entity.id
_entity.type
_entity.pdbx_description
1 polymer ?
#
loop_
_entity_poly.entity_id
_entity_poly.type
_entity_poly.pdbx_seq_one_letter_code
_entity_poly.pdbx_strand_id
1 'polypeptide(L)'
;DGIADASKKFSDATYPIAEKFDWGGSSAVAKYIADASASNPRQAALAVEKLLETGLTMDPKLVRAAVAAHSKALDTAVSNPKLVASKEDFAAVNEALARMIASADKQKFAALRTAFPESRELQSSLFAGNNGYEAEKAYDSFKALTSAVRDASINGANAPVIAEAARSERYVPDGPVGRAAKKFSEATYPIMEKLNWVKSPEISKYLATASSKDPKMMAPGIDKTLEVALTMNQNLINNAVYAHVRAIKGALNTPGFVAERDDFARVNLALAKMIGSADPAKFKALLTAFPGNADLQMALFAANPEQAKAAYETFVALTSAVV
;
A
#
# COMPACT_ATOMS: atom_id res chain seq x y z
N ASP A 1 24.96 1.26 -15.52
CA ASP A 1 24.14 1.76 -16.66
C ASP A 1 23.63 3.15 -16.28
N GLY A 2 22.86 3.82 -17.15
CA GLY A 2 22.39 5.18 -16.86
C GLY A 2 21.57 5.29 -15.56
N ILE A 3 20.77 4.26 -15.23
CA ILE A 3 20.01 4.21 -13.97
C ILE A 3 20.96 4.07 -12.77
N ALA A 4 21.90 3.13 -12.78
CA ALA A 4 22.79 2.89 -11.65
C ALA A 4 23.60 4.15 -11.28
N ASP A 5 24.18 4.83 -12.27
CA ASP A 5 25.00 6.02 -12.03
C ASP A 5 24.16 7.20 -11.51
N ALA A 6 22.97 7.42 -12.08
CA ALA A 6 22.08 8.48 -11.64
C ALA A 6 21.47 8.18 -10.26
N SER A 7 21.13 6.92 -9.99
CA SER A 7 20.58 6.47 -8.71
C SER A 7 21.60 6.64 -7.59
N LYS A 8 22.87 6.33 -7.85
CA LYS A 8 23.97 6.57 -6.91
C LYS A 8 24.07 8.07 -6.55
N LYS A 9 24.09 8.95 -7.56
CA LYS A 9 24.14 10.41 -7.33
C LYS A 9 22.92 10.93 -6.57
N PHE A 10 21.74 10.41 -6.86
CA PHE A 10 20.52 10.73 -6.11
C PHE A 10 20.61 10.27 -4.66
N SER A 11 21.11 9.05 -4.43
CA SER A 11 21.29 8.48 -3.08
C SER A 11 22.29 9.28 -2.26
N ASP A 12 23.43 9.65 -2.84
CA ASP A 12 24.46 10.49 -2.20
C ASP A 12 23.91 11.88 -1.82
N ALA A 13 23.03 12.45 -2.65
CA ALA A 13 22.44 13.77 -2.40
C ALA A 13 21.31 13.73 -1.34
N THR A 14 20.60 12.60 -1.21
CA THR A 14 19.42 12.50 -0.36
C THR A 14 19.67 11.85 0.99
N TYR A 15 20.69 11.00 1.13
CA TYR A 15 20.98 10.35 2.42
C TYR A 15 21.15 11.33 3.59
N PRO A 16 21.88 12.47 3.46
CA PRO A 16 22.00 13.43 4.55
C PRO A 16 20.67 14.10 4.95
N ILE A 17 19.72 14.20 4.01
CA ILE A 17 18.36 14.70 4.29
C ILE A 17 17.57 13.60 5.01
N ALA A 18 17.66 12.36 4.53
CA ALA A 18 17.03 11.19 5.16
C ALA A 18 17.48 10.99 6.61
N GLU A 19 18.75 11.22 6.95
CA GLU A 19 19.27 11.12 8.33
C GLU A 19 18.64 12.12 9.32
N LYS A 20 18.11 13.23 8.79
CA LYS A 20 17.48 14.31 9.57
C LYS A 20 15.96 14.14 9.64
N PHE A 21 15.38 13.35 8.76
CA PHE A 21 13.93 13.14 8.68
C PHE A 21 13.41 12.30 9.84
N ASP A 22 12.24 12.66 10.37
CA ASP A 22 11.53 11.89 11.40
C ASP A 22 10.69 10.77 10.76
N TRP A 23 11.33 9.63 10.50
CA TRP A 23 10.68 8.47 9.87
C TRP A 23 9.68 7.77 10.79
N GLY A 24 9.90 7.82 12.10
CA GLY A 24 9.13 7.08 13.10
C GLY A 24 8.01 7.87 13.77
N GLY A 25 8.08 9.20 13.77
CA GLY A 25 7.14 10.06 14.48
C GLY A 25 5.91 10.48 13.68
N SER A 26 5.19 11.46 14.23
CA SER A 26 3.99 12.05 13.62
C SER A 26 4.39 13.18 12.66
N SER A 27 5.14 12.80 11.62
CA SER A 27 5.65 13.72 10.60
C SER A 27 4.52 14.35 9.78
N ALA A 28 4.86 15.36 8.96
CA ALA A 28 3.92 15.95 8.01
C ALA A 28 3.27 14.88 7.09
N VAL A 29 4.00 13.79 6.80
CA VAL A 29 3.50 12.66 6.00
C VAL A 29 2.43 11.87 6.75
N ALA A 30 2.66 11.53 8.02
CA ALA A 30 1.69 10.76 8.81
C ALA A 30 0.36 11.51 8.96
N LYS A 31 0.42 12.82 9.22
CA LYS A 31 -0.75 13.71 9.30
C LYS A 31 -1.46 13.85 7.95
N TYR A 32 -0.70 14.08 6.89
CA TYR A 32 -1.24 14.17 5.54
C TYR A 32 -2.02 12.90 5.17
N ILE A 33 -1.46 11.71 5.37
CA ILE A 33 -2.16 10.46 5.03
C ILE A 33 -3.45 10.30 5.86
N ALA A 34 -3.42 10.66 7.14
CA ALA A 34 -4.59 10.56 8.01
C ALA A 34 -5.74 11.48 7.59
N ASP A 35 -5.42 12.67 7.04
CA ASP A 35 -6.38 13.73 6.73
C ASP A 35 -6.64 13.92 5.22
N ALA A 36 -5.92 13.24 4.32
CA ALA A 36 -5.97 13.48 2.88
C ALA A 36 -7.37 13.32 2.27
N SER A 37 -8.20 12.41 2.79
CA SER A 37 -9.58 12.25 2.32
C SER A 37 -10.56 13.27 2.91
N ALA A 38 -10.19 14.04 3.93
CA ALA A 38 -11.11 14.91 4.64
C ALA A 38 -11.58 16.10 3.79
N SER A 39 -10.69 16.68 2.97
CA SER A 39 -11.01 17.84 2.12
C SER A 39 -11.61 17.43 0.78
N ASN A 40 -11.06 16.39 0.13
CA ASN A 40 -11.53 15.91 -1.15
C ASN A 40 -11.49 14.37 -1.22
N PRO A 41 -12.48 13.70 -0.61
CA PRO A 41 -12.47 12.25 -0.49
C PRO A 41 -12.53 11.54 -1.83
N ARG A 42 -13.26 12.11 -2.80
CA ARG A 42 -13.37 11.53 -4.15
C ARG A 42 -12.02 11.55 -4.84
N GLN A 43 -11.28 12.65 -4.74
CA GLN A 43 -9.93 12.73 -5.29
C GLN A 43 -8.97 11.77 -4.58
N ALA A 44 -9.05 11.64 -3.25
CA ALA A 44 -8.23 10.67 -2.52
C ALA A 44 -8.51 9.23 -2.97
N ALA A 45 -9.78 8.81 -3.09
CA ALA A 45 -10.16 7.48 -3.56
C ALA A 45 -9.72 7.23 -5.02
N LEU A 46 -9.93 8.20 -5.90
CA LEU A 46 -9.49 8.13 -7.30
C LEU A 46 -7.94 8.08 -7.40
N ALA A 47 -7.23 8.76 -6.52
CA ALA A 47 -5.77 8.70 -6.49
C ALA A 47 -5.26 7.32 -6.07
N VAL A 48 -5.91 6.67 -5.11
CA VAL A 48 -5.64 5.27 -4.74
C VAL A 48 -5.91 4.34 -5.92
N GLU A 49 -7.04 4.49 -6.61
CA GLU A 49 -7.33 3.73 -7.85
C GLU A 49 -6.19 3.87 -8.87
N LYS A 50 -5.76 5.10 -9.15
CA LYS A 50 -4.66 5.38 -10.10
C LYS A 50 -3.32 4.80 -9.64
N LEU A 51 -3.04 4.84 -8.35
CA LEU A 51 -1.83 4.25 -7.76
C LEU A 51 -1.80 2.74 -8.00
N LEU A 52 -2.90 2.06 -7.71
CA LEU A 52 -3.04 0.61 -7.94
C LEU A 52 -2.97 0.27 -9.44
N GLU A 53 -3.67 1.03 -10.30
CA GLU A 53 -3.59 0.87 -11.75
C GLU A 53 -2.17 1.03 -12.29
N THR A 54 -1.41 1.99 -11.76
CA THR A 54 -0.01 2.19 -12.15
C THR A 54 0.85 0.99 -11.73
N GLY A 55 0.64 0.48 -10.51
CA GLY A 55 1.31 -0.74 -10.04
C GLY A 55 1.04 -1.95 -10.94
N LEU A 56 -0.19 -2.08 -11.46
CA LEU A 56 -0.57 -3.13 -12.42
C LEU A 56 0.08 -2.99 -13.82
N THR A 57 0.85 -1.94 -14.08
CA THR A 57 1.63 -1.80 -15.32
C THR A 57 3.10 -2.18 -15.17
N MET A 58 3.58 -2.36 -13.95
CA MET A 58 4.99 -2.64 -13.67
C MET A 58 5.34 -4.11 -13.92
N ASP A 59 6.60 -4.38 -14.23
CA ASP A 59 7.15 -5.75 -14.29
C ASP A 59 7.09 -6.37 -12.87
N PRO A 60 6.35 -7.48 -12.68
CA PRO A 60 6.20 -8.08 -11.36
C PRO A 60 7.53 -8.55 -10.72
N LYS A 61 8.55 -8.87 -11.53
CA LYS A 61 9.88 -9.22 -11.01
C LYS A 61 10.56 -8.01 -10.37
N LEU A 62 10.38 -6.83 -10.96
CA LEU A 62 10.95 -5.58 -10.46
C LEU A 62 10.17 -5.06 -9.25
N VAL A 63 8.84 -5.22 -9.22
CA VAL A 63 8.03 -4.96 -8.02
C VAL A 63 8.54 -5.80 -6.85
N ARG A 64 8.72 -7.11 -7.07
CA ARG A 64 9.22 -8.03 -6.04
C ARG A 64 10.64 -7.65 -5.56
N ALA A 65 11.53 -7.28 -6.48
CA ALA A 65 12.89 -6.84 -6.13
C ALA A 65 12.87 -5.54 -5.31
N ALA A 66 12.02 -4.57 -5.65
CA ALA A 66 11.86 -3.34 -4.89
C ALA A 66 11.31 -3.60 -3.48
N VAL A 67 10.32 -4.49 -3.34
CA VAL A 67 9.79 -4.90 -2.04
C VAL A 67 10.87 -5.58 -1.19
N ALA A 68 11.65 -6.49 -1.77
CA ALA A 68 12.76 -7.15 -1.08
C ALA A 68 13.86 -6.16 -0.64
N ALA A 69 14.16 -5.14 -1.46
CA ALA A 69 15.10 -4.10 -1.09
C ALA A 69 14.61 -3.28 0.13
N HIS A 70 13.31 -3.00 0.23
CA HIS A 70 12.74 -2.31 1.39
C HIS A 70 12.78 -3.17 2.66
N SER A 71 12.41 -4.46 2.56
CA SER A 71 12.49 -5.39 3.70
C SER A 71 13.94 -5.49 4.22
N LYS A 72 14.91 -5.67 3.32
CA LYS A 72 16.34 -5.65 3.67
C LYS A 72 16.78 -4.32 4.31
N ALA A 73 16.30 -3.18 3.83
CA ALA A 73 16.63 -1.88 4.42
C ALA A 73 16.00 -1.69 5.81
N LEU A 74 14.84 -2.30 6.08
CA LEU A 74 14.22 -2.29 7.40
C LEU A 74 15.05 -3.08 8.43
N ASP A 75 15.71 -4.17 8.03
CA ASP A 75 16.62 -4.92 8.91
C ASP A 75 17.70 -4.02 9.54
N THR A 76 18.26 -3.10 8.77
CA THR A 76 19.28 -2.16 9.28
C THR A 76 18.66 -0.94 9.94
N ALA A 77 17.54 -0.44 9.42
CA ALA A 77 16.85 0.74 9.95
C ALA A 77 16.36 0.54 11.40
N VAL A 78 15.83 -0.64 11.75
CA VAL A 78 15.25 -0.89 13.09
C VAL A 78 16.27 -0.79 14.23
N SER A 79 17.56 -0.93 13.93
CA SER A 79 18.66 -0.74 14.88
C SER A 79 18.97 0.74 15.16
N ASN A 80 18.50 1.65 14.31
CA ASN A 80 18.68 3.09 14.41
C ASN A 80 17.48 3.74 15.12
N PRO A 81 17.65 4.56 16.18
CA PRO A 81 16.54 5.25 16.85
C PRO A 81 15.67 6.12 15.93
N LYS A 82 16.22 6.60 14.80
CA LYS A 82 15.51 7.38 13.79
C LYS A 82 14.96 6.55 12.63
N LEU A 83 15.10 5.22 12.65
CA LEU A 83 14.71 4.32 11.57
C LEU A 83 15.36 4.64 10.21
N VAL A 84 16.61 5.10 10.24
CA VAL A 84 17.38 5.39 9.03
C VAL A 84 18.18 4.14 8.65
N ALA A 85 17.96 3.63 7.45
CA ALA A 85 18.68 2.48 6.90
C ALA A 85 20.18 2.78 6.69
N SER A 86 20.98 1.73 6.50
CA SER A 86 22.38 1.90 6.08
C SER A 86 22.47 2.63 4.74
N LYS A 87 23.61 3.31 4.47
CA LYS A 87 23.85 3.98 3.18
C LYS A 87 23.73 3.01 2.00
N GLU A 88 24.21 1.79 2.18
CA GLU A 88 24.17 0.73 1.17
C GLU A 88 22.72 0.32 0.87
N ASP A 89 21.94 0.00 1.91
CA ASP A 89 20.56 -0.43 1.71
C ASP A 89 19.69 0.70 1.16
N PHE A 90 19.91 1.95 1.60
CA PHE A 90 19.23 3.13 1.06
C PHE A 90 19.50 3.31 -0.44
N ALA A 91 20.76 3.16 -0.86
CA ALA A 91 21.11 3.23 -2.28
C ALA A 91 20.50 2.07 -3.09
N ALA A 92 20.48 0.86 -2.53
CA ALA A 92 19.86 -0.31 -3.15
C ALA A 92 18.34 -0.13 -3.34
N VAL A 93 17.64 0.43 -2.34
CA VAL A 93 16.21 0.78 -2.44
C VAL A 93 15.97 1.76 -3.58
N ASN A 94 16.75 2.83 -3.67
CA ASN A 94 16.60 3.84 -4.72
C ASN A 94 16.82 3.25 -6.12
N GLU A 95 17.84 2.41 -6.29
CA GLU A 95 18.09 1.77 -7.58
C GLU A 95 16.99 0.77 -7.95
N ALA A 96 16.54 -0.05 -7.00
CA ALA A 96 15.45 -1.00 -7.23
C ALA A 96 14.14 -0.31 -7.62
N LEU A 97 13.80 0.80 -6.94
CA LEU A 97 12.66 1.65 -7.30
C LEU A 97 12.84 2.28 -8.69
N ALA A 98 14.02 2.81 -9.02
CA ALA A 98 14.28 3.40 -10.33
C ALA A 98 14.08 2.39 -11.47
N ARG A 99 14.55 1.15 -11.28
CA ARG A 99 14.34 0.05 -12.24
C ARG A 99 12.86 -0.35 -12.32
N MET A 100 12.16 -0.48 -11.19
CA MET A 100 10.72 -0.76 -11.16
C MET A 100 9.90 0.32 -11.89
N ILE A 101 10.22 1.60 -11.68
CA ILE A 101 9.54 2.72 -12.35
C ILE A 101 9.82 2.72 -13.85
N ALA A 102 11.02 2.35 -14.30
CA ALA A 102 11.32 2.17 -15.72
C ALA A 102 10.43 1.10 -16.39
N SER A 103 9.83 0.20 -15.61
CA SER A 103 8.87 -0.79 -16.14
C SER A 103 7.43 -0.31 -16.22
N ALA A 104 7.07 0.79 -15.53
CA ALA A 104 5.70 1.28 -15.47
C ALA A 104 5.25 1.95 -16.78
N ASP A 105 3.93 2.08 -16.97
CA ASP A 105 3.37 3.02 -17.95
C ASP A 105 3.75 4.46 -17.57
N LYS A 106 4.44 5.16 -18.48
CA LYS A 106 5.01 6.49 -18.20
C LYS A 106 3.94 7.53 -17.90
N GLN A 107 2.80 7.48 -18.58
CA GLN A 107 1.74 8.48 -18.43
C GLN A 107 1.00 8.28 -17.11
N LYS A 108 0.64 7.02 -16.79
CA LYS A 108 0.00 6.68 -15.52
C LYS A 108 0.90 7.02 -14.33
N PHE A 109 2.19 6.66 -14.39
CA PHE A 109 3.14 6.98 -13.33
C PHE A 109 3.33 8.49 -13.15
N ALA A 110 3.54 9.24 -14.23
CA ALA A 110 3.72 10.70 -14.15
C ALA A 110 2.47 11.42 -13.61
N ALA A 111 1.27 10.90 -13.89
CA ALA A 111 0.01 11.47 -13.42
C ALA A 111 -0.17 11.36 -11.89
N LEU A 112 0.54 10.44 -11.20
CA LEU A 112 0.44 10.29 -9.74
C LEU A 112 0.91 11.54 -8.99
N ARG A 113 1.82 12.33 -9.57
CA ARG A 113 2.33 13.57 -8.97
C ARG A 113 1.23 14.55 -8.55
N THR A 114 0.13 14.60 -9.32
CA THR A 114 -1.00 15.51 -9.07
C THR A 114 -2.30 14.77 -8.76
N ALA A 115 -2.24 13.46 -8.50
CA ALA A 115 -3.44 12.66 -8.27
C ALA A 115 -4.03 12.90 -6.87
N PHE A 116 -3.19 12.85 -5.84
CA PHE A 116 -3.64 13.00 -4.45
C PHE A 116 -3.97 14.47 -4.11
N PRO A 117 -5.01 14.71 -3.28
CA PRO A 117 -5.40 16.06 -2.88
C PRO A 117 -4.34 16.71 -1.97
N GLU A 118 -4.19 18.03 -2.05
CA GLU A 118 -3.30 18.84 -1.19
C GLU A 118 -1.83 18.36 -1.14
N SER A 119 -1.34 17.67 -2.18
CA SER A 119 0.04 17.16 -2.22
C SER A 119 1.08 18.27 -2.32
N ARG A 120 0.70 19.45 -2.83
CA ARG A 120 1.57 20.63 -2.94
C ARG A 120 1.85 21.24 -1.56
N GLU A 121 0.85 21.29 -0.70
CA GLU A 121 0.89 21.78 0.67
C GLU A 121 1.80 20.87 1.50
N LEU A 122 1.63 19.55 1.35
CA LEU A 122 2.56 18.56 1.93
C LEU A 122 4.00 18.80 1.45
N GLN A 123 4.23 18.92 0.14
CA GLN A 123 5.58 19.13 -0.39
C GLN A 123 6.21 20.43 0.14
N SER A 124 5.42 21.49 0.30
CA SER A 124 5.87 22.76 0.88
C SER A 124 6.25 22.60 2.34
N SER A 125 5.46 21.85 3.12
CA SER A 125 5.78 21.52 4.51
C SER A 125 7.05 20.67 4.64
N LEU A 126 7.27 19.72 3.73
CA LEU A 126 8.47 18.89 3.73
C LEU A 126 9.72 19.70 3.36
N PHE A 127 9.63 20.60 2.38
CA PHE A 127 10.72 21.49 2.00
C PHE A 127 11.10 22.43 3.15
N ALA A 128 10.12 23.01 3.85
CA ALA A 128 10.36 23.88 5.01
C ALA A 128 11.04 23.16 6.19
N GLY A 129 10.88 21.83 6.30
CA GLY A 129 11.58 21.01 7.30
C GLY A 129 13.02 20.65 6.93
N ASN A 130 13.44 20.91 5.70
CA ASN A 130 14.78 20.59 5.19
C ASN A 130 15.65 21.84 5.08
N ASN A 131 16.97 21.64 4.94
CA ASN A 131 17.83 22.70 4.44
C ASN A 131 17.50 22.95 2.96
N GLY A 132 17.10 24.18 2.62
CA GLY A 132 16.65 24.51 1.26
C GLY A 132 17.70 24.22 0.18
N TYR A 133 18.97 24.53 0.45
CA TYR A 133 20.08 24.27 -0.49
C TYR A 133 20.33 22.77 -0.69
N GLU A 134 20.32 21.97 0.39
CA GLU A 134 20.42 20.51 0.29
C GLU A 134 19.25 19.92 -0.51
N ALA A 135 18.02 20.40 -0.26
CA ALA A 135 16.81 19.94 -0.93
C ALA A 135 16.78 20.29 -2.43
N GLU A 136 17.20 21.50 -2.82
CA GLU A 136 17.33 21.90 -4.22
C GLU A 136 18.35 21.04 -4.96
N LYS A 137 19.52 20.79 -4.35
CA LYS A 137 20.55 19.91 -4.90
C LYS A 137 20.04 18.47 -5.07
N ALA A 138 19.29 17.96 -4.09
CA ALA A 138 18.66 16.65 -4.17
C ALA A 138 17.58 16.59 -5.27
N TYR A 139 16.85 17.69 -5.50
CA TYR A 139 15.86 17.75 -6.57
C TYR A 139 16.52 17.78 -7.96
N ASP A 140 17.66 18.44 -8.12
CA ASP A 140 18.43 18.40 -9.36
C ASP A 140 18.96 16.99 -9.69
N SER A 141 19.47 16.26 -8.68
CA SER A 141 19.87 14.86 -8.87
C SER A 141 18.67 13.94 -9.14
N PHE A 142 17.51 14.21 -8.53
CA PHE A 142 16.26 13.53 -8.84
C PHE A 142 15.84 13.72 -10.30
N LYS A 143 15.90 14.95 -10.85
CA LYS A 143 15.61 15.20 -12.28
C LYS A 143 16.54 14.40 -13.20
N ALA A 144 17.83 14.32 -12.88
CA ALA A 144 18.78 13.50 -13.63
C ALA A 144 18.40 12.01 -13.58
N LEU A 145 18.01 11.49 -12.41
CA LEU A 145 17.52 10.13 -12.26
C LEU A 145 16.23 9.88 -13.07
N THR A 146 15.25 10.78 -13.02
CA THR A 146 14.01 10.62 -13.81
C THR A 146 14.28 10.59 -15.31
N SER A 147 15.29 11.32 -15.79
CA SER A 147 15.70 11.27 -17.20
C SER A 147 16.29 9.91 -17.55
N ALA A 148 17.23 9.39 -16.74
CA ALA A 148 17.78 8.05 -16.94
C ALA A 148 16.72 6.93 -16.90
N VAL A 149 15.75 7.04 -15.97
CA VAL A 149 14.62 6.11 -15.86
C VAL A 149 13.71 6.18 -17.10
N ARG A 150 13.40 7.38 -17.58
CA ARG A 150 12.60 7.59 -18.80
C ARG A 150 13.28 7.01 -20.03
N ASP A 151 14.59 7.19 -20.15
CA ASP A 151 15.35 6.76 -21.32
C ASP A 151 15.50 5.23 -21.36
N ALA A 152 15.54 4.56 -20.19
CA ALA A 152 15.54 3.10 -20.06
C ALA A 152 14.13 2.48 -20.02
N SER A 153 13.07 3.28 -20.11
CA SER A 153 11.70 2.83 -19.83
C SER A 153 11.14 1.88 -20.90
N ILE A 154 10.57 0.75 -20.48
CA ILE A 154 9.79 -0.16 -21.33
C ILE A 154 8.30 0.19 -21.39
N ASN A 155 7.85 1.23 -20.68
CA ASN A 155 6.51 1.80 -20.78
C ASN A 155 5.37 0.78 -20.59
N GLY A 156 5.45 -0.05 -19.54
CA GLY A 156 4.41 -1.03 -19.22
C GLY A 156 4.41 -2.30 -20.09
N ALA A 157 5.40 -2.50 -20.96
CA ALA A 157 5.43 -3.65 -21.86
C ALA A 157 5.42 -5.03 -21.14
N ASN A 158 5.89 -5.07 -19.89
CA ASN A 158 5.92 -6.28 -19.05
C ASN A 158 4.78 -6.33 -18.02
N ALA A 159 3.70 -5.57 -18.23
CA ALA A 159 2.54 -5.61 -17.33
C ALA A 159 2.00 -7.05 -17.19
N PRO A 160 1.63 -7.49 -15.97
CA PRO A 160 1.10 -8.83 -15.76
C PRO A 160 -0.24 -9.04 -16.47
N VAL A 161 -0.46 -10.26 -16.95
CA VAL A 161 -1.77 -10.68 -17.44
C VAL A 161 -2.70 -10.91 -16.24
N ILE A 162 -3.80 -10.15 -16.18
CA ILE A 162 -4.84 -10.34 -15.17
C ILE A 162 -5.78 -11.47 -15.58
N ALA A 163 -6.04 -12.39 -14.64
CA ALA A 163 -6.85 -13.57 -14.91
C ALA A 163 -8.25 -13.21 -15.42
N GLU A 164 -8.77 -14.00 -16.36
CA GLU A 164 -10.12 -13.78 -16.93
C GLU A 164 -11.20 -13.77 -15.84
N ALA A 165 -11.10 -14.67 -14.85
CA ALA A 165 -12.05 -14.72 -13.73
C ALA A 165 -12.07 -13.42 -12.90
N ALA A 166 -10.94 -12.72 -12.77
CA ALA A 166 -10.87 -11.41 -12.11
C ALA A 166 -11.49 -10.30 -12.98
N ARG A 167 -11.47 -10.47 -14.31
CA ARG A 167 -12.04 -9.54 -15.29
C ARG A 167 -13.53 -9.81 -15.62
N SER A 168 -14.05 -11.00 -15.33
CA SER A 168 -15.44 -11.38 -15.58
C SER A 168 -16.43 -10.35 -15.01
N GLU A 169 -17.45 -10.00 -15.79
CA GLU A 169 -18.56 -9.15 -15.35
C GLU A 169 -19.32 -9.81 -14.20
N ARG A 170 -19.58 -11.12 -14.30
CA ARG A 170 -20.28 -11.88 -13.27
C ARG A 170 -19.32 -12.41 -12.22
N TYR A 171 -19.69 -12.23 -10.95
CA TYR A 171 -19.04 -12.92 -9.83
C TYR A 171 -19.47 -14.39 -9.79
N VAL A 172 -18.50 -15.30 -9.75
CA VAL A 172 -18.74 -16.74 -9.62
C VAL A 172 -17.85 -17.30 -8.51
N PRO A 173 -18.41 -17.74 -7.36
CA PRO A 173 -17.62 -18.36 -6.31
C PRO A 173 -17.18 -19.77 -6.74
N ASP A 174 -15.89 -20.06 -6.65
CA ASP A 174 -15.31 -21.35 -7.03
C ASP A 174 -14.75 -22.14 -5.84
N GLY A 175 -15.07 -23.43 -5.78
CA GLY A 175 -14.55 -24.35 -4.76
C GLY A 175 -14.98 -24.04 -3.31
N PRO A 176 -14.36 -24.71 -2.31
CA PRO A 176 -14.62 -24.47 -0.89
C PRO A 176 -14.31 -23.03 -0.47
N VAL A 177 -13.18 -22.48 -0.90
CA VAL A 177 -12.76 -21.09 -0.63
C VAL A 177 -13.79 -20.10 -1.18
N GLY A 178 -14.23 -20.25 -2.43
CA GLY A 178 -15.23 -19.38 -3.03
C GLY A 178 -16.57 -19.37 -2.30
N ARG A 179 -17.05 -20.55 -1.86
CA ARG A 179 -18.29 -20.65 -1.08
C ARG A 179 -18.15 -19.99 0.30
N ALA A 180 -17.04 -20.20 0.98
CA ALA A 180 -16.79 -19.56 2.28
C ALA A 180 -16.64 -18.03 2.13
N ALA A 181 -15.94 -17.57 1.10
CA ALA A 181 -15.76 -16.15 0.81
C ALA A 181 -17.09 -15.46 0.47
N LYS A 182 -17.99 -16.15 -0.26
CA LYS A 182 -19.35 -15.65 -0.51
C LYS A 182 -20.13 -15.45 0.79
N LYS A 183 -20.15 -16.46 1.68
CA LYS A 183 -20.82 -16.34 2.99
C LYS A 183 -20.25 -15.21 3.85
N PHE A 184 -18.92 -15.08 3.87
CA PHE A 184 -18.25 -13.97 4.54
C PHE A 184 -18.67 -12.62 3.95
N SER A 185 -18.75 -12.51 2.62
CA SER A 185 -19.18 -11.29 1.94
C SER A 185 -20.64 -10.94 2.25
N GLU A 186 -21.54 -11.93 2.26
CA GLU A 186 -22.95 -11.75 2.62
C GLU A 186 -23.13 -11.28 4.07
N ALA A 187 -22.32 -11.80 5.00
CA ALA A 187 -22.38 -11.42 6.42
C ALA A 187 -21.71 -10.06 6.71
N THR A 188 -20.69 -9.66 5.95
CA THR A 188 -19.94 -8.41 6.18
C THR A 188 -20.47 -7.23 5.36
N TYR A 189 -21.17 -7.45 4.24
CA TYR A 189 -21.73 -6.34 3.46
C TYR A 189 -22.64 -5.43 4.29
N PRO A 190 -23.55 -5.93 5.16
CA PRO A 190 -24.38 -5.09 6.02
C PRO A 190 -23.62 -4.27 7.06
N ILE A 191 -22.37 -4.64 7.35
CA ILE A 191 -21.46 -3.86 8.19
C ILE A 191 -20.77 -2.81 7.32
N MET A 192 -20.18 -3.23 6.20
CA MET A 192 -19.47 -2.39 5.23
C MET A 192 -20.33 -1.23 4.72
N GLU A 193 -21.59 -1.49 4.36
CA GLU A 193 -22.49 -0.49 3.77
C GLU A 193 -22.92 0.62 4.75
N LYS A 194 -22.78 0.38 6.05
CA LYS A 194 -23.11 1.35 7.11
C LYS A 194 -21.91 2.22 7.49
N LEU A 195 -20.70 1.83 7.11
CA LEU A 195 -19.49 2.60 7.38
C LEU A 195 -19.36 3.73 6.37
N ASN A 196 -18.96 4.90 6.85
CA ASN A 196 -18.59 6.00 5.97
C ASN A 196 -17.10 5.91 5.62
N TRP A 197 -16.75 5.25 4.52
CA TRP A 197 -15.36 5.02 4.10
C TRP A 197 -14.60 6.31 3.72
N VAL A 198 -15.33 7.41 3.49
CA VAL A 198 -14.75 8.75 3.32
C VAL A 198 -14.06 9.23 4.60
N LYS A 199 -14.65 8.89 5.76
CA LYS A 199 -14.23 9.35 7.08
C LYS A 199 -14.30 8.20 8.08
N SER A 200 -13.18 7.51 8.22
CA SER A 200 -12.95 6.42 9.17
C SER A 200 -12.05 6.91 10.30
N PRO A 201 -12.60 7.60 11.33
CA PRO A 201 -11.81 8.36 12.30
C PRO A 201 -10.84 7.49 13.11
N GLU A 202 -11.20 6.23 13.39
CA GLU A 202 -10.35 5.27 14.09
C GLU A 202 -9.10 4.94 13.26
N ILE A 203 -9.28 4.75 11.94
CA ILE A 203 -8.19 4.48 11.00
C ILE A 203 -7.31 5.73 10.83
N SER A 204 -7.90 6.90 10.60
CA SER A 204 -7.14 8.16 10.50
C SER A 204 -6.32 8.44 11.76
N LYS A 205 -6.92 8.28 12.95
CA LYS A 205 -6.22 8.46 14.24
C LYS A 205 -5.07 7.46 14.41
N TYR A 206 -5.28 6.21 14.00
CA TYR A 206 -4.24 5.19 14.04
C TYR A 206 -3.08 5.57 13.10
N LEU A 207 -3.35 5.93 11.84
CA LEU A 207 -2.34 6.35 10.86
C LEU A 207 -1.53 7.57 11.34
N ALA A 208 -2.18 8.54 11.99
CA ALA A 208 -1.53 9.74 12.49
C ALA A 208 -0.59 9.51 13.68
N THR A 209 -0.84 8.47 14.50
CA THR A 209 -0.23 8.36 15.84
C THR A 209 0.43 7.02 16.17
N ALA A 210 0.07 5.92 15.51
CA ALA A 210 0.51 4.57 15.88
C ALA A 210 2.04 4.45 15.85
N SER A 211 2.68 4.92 14.77
CA SER A 211 4.14 4.89 14.65
C SER A 211 4.80 5.73 15.75
N SER A 212 4.33 6.95 16.00
CA SER A 212 4.94 7.83 17.00
C SER A 212 4.93 7.29 18.43
N LYS A 213 3.99 6.39 18.75
CA LYS A 213 3.90 5.73 20.06
C LYS A 213 4.91 4.61 20.21
N ASP A 214 5.17 3.86 19.14
CA ASP A 214 6.13 2.77 19.14
C ASP A 214 6.75 2.57 17.74
N PRO A 215 7.72 3.42 17.35
CA PRO A 215 8.36 3.32 16.03
C PRO A 215 9.10 1.99 15.86
N LYS A 216 9.63 1.45 16.97
CA LYS A 216 10.40 0.20 16.99
C LYS A 216 9.53 -1.04 16.85
N MET A 217 8.22 -0.94 17.07
CA MET A 217 7.27 -1.99 16.72
C MET A 217 6.64 -1.75 15.34
N MET A 218 6.43 -0.49 14.95
CA MET A 218 5.86 -0.16 13.64
C MET A 218 6.76 -0.64 12.48
N ALA A 219 8.06 -0.32 12.51
CA ALA A 219 8.97 -0.70 11.42
C ALA A 219 9.08 -2.24 11.24
N PRO A 220 9.28 -3.06 12.30
CA PRO A 220 9.20 -4.52 12.17
C PRO A 220 7.82 -5.04 11.74
N GLY A 221 6.73 -4.37 12.09
CA GLY A 221 5.39 -4.71 11.61
C GLY A 221 5.26 -4.55 10.09
N ILE A 222 5.78 -3.44 9.56
CA ILE A 222 5.88 -3.20 8.11
C ILE A 222 6.79 -4.24 7.46
N ASP A 223 7.96 -4.49 8.01
CA ASP A 223 8.91 -5.48 7.47
C ASP A 223 8.28 -6.87 7.37
N LYS A 224 7.68 -7.37 8.46
CA LYS A 224 6.93 -8.64 8.44
C LYS A 224 5.83 -8.66 7.39
N THR A 225 5.16 -7.53 7.16
CA THR A 225 4.12 -7.43 6.12
C THR A 225 4.73 -7.58 4.72
N LEU A 226 5.90 -6.97 4.47
CA LEU A 226 6.63 -7.13 3.22
C LEU A 226 7.16 -8.57 3.05
N GLU A 227 7.71 -9.17 4.11
CA GLU A 227 8.15 -10.57 4.08
C GLU A 227 7.00 -11.52 3.73
N VAL A 228 5.82 -11.32 4.34
CA VAL A 228 4.62 -12.09 4.02
C VAL A 228 4.21 -11.88 2.57
N ALA A 229 4.20 -10.64 2.07
CA ALA A 229 3.90 -10.36 0.68
C ALA A 229 4.87 -11.07 -0.28
N LEU A 230 6.15 -11.18 0.08
CA LEU A 230 7.14 -11.93 -0.69
C LEU A 230 6.88 -13.46 -0.67
N THR A 231 6.07 -14.00 0.23
CA THR A 231 5.68 -15.42 0.18
C THR A 231 4.48 -15.69 -0.75
N MET A 232 3.67 -14.67 -1.04
CA MET A 232 2.46 -14.82 -1.83
C MET A 232 2.73 -15.04 -3.32
N ASN A 233 1.79 -15.72 -3.99
CA ASN A 233 1.78 -15.84 -5.44
C ASN A 233 1.51 -14.48 -6.10
N GLN A 234 2.45 -13.99 -6.90
CA GLN A 234 2.38 -12.67 -7.53
C GLN A 234 1.16 -12.48 -8.45
N ASN A 235 0.70 -13.52 -9.15
CA ASN A 235 -0.51 -13.42 -9.98
C ASN A 235 -1.76 -13.24 -9.11
N LEU A 236 -1.79 -13.83 -7.92
CA LEU A 236 -2.89 -13.64 -6.97
C LEU A 236 -2.86 -12.24 -6.34
N ILE A 237 -1.67 -11.68 -6.07
CA ILE A 237 -1.53 -10.26 -5.72
C ILE A 237 -2.12 -9.38 -6.83
N ASN A 238 -1.72 -9.59 -8.08
CA ASN A 238 -2.19 -8.77 -9.21
C ASN A 238 -3.73 -8.85 -9.36
N ASN A 239 -4.32 -10.04 -9.20
CA ASN A 239 -5.78 -10.23 -9.24
C ASN A 239 -6.49 -9.51 -8.08
N ALA A 240 -5.94 -9.56 -6.86
CA ALA A 240 -6.51 -8.87 -5.70
C ALA A 240 -6.41 -7.34 -5.83
N VAL A 241 -5.28 -6.84 -6.33
CA VAL A 241 -5.10 -5.41 -6.65
C VAL A 241 -6.11 -4.95 -7.70
N TYR A 242 -6.27 -5.72 -8.79
CA TYR A 242 -7.26 -5.40 -9.82
C TYR A 242 -8.71 -5.43 -9.30
N ALA A 243 -9.04 -6.37 -8.40
CA ALA A 243 -10.36 -6.41 -7.78
C ALA A 243 -10.67 -5.13 -6.99
N HIS A 244 -9.68 -4.55 -6.30
CA HIS A 244 -9.83 -3.26 -5.61
C HIS A 244 -9.95 -2.09 -6.59
N VAL A 245 -9.15 -2.05 -7.67
CA VAL A 245 -9.30 -1.03 -8.72
C VAL A 245 -10.73 -0.99 -9.24
N ARG A 246 -11.32 -2.16 -9.51
CA ARG A 246 -12.72 -2.27 -9.95
C ARG A 246 -13.69 -1.78 -8.86
N ALA A 247 -13.54 -2.26 -7.63
CA ALA A 247 -14.43 -1.90 -6.53
C ALA A 247 -14.42 -0.39 -6.25
N ILE A 248 -13.26 0.26 -6.33
CA ILE A 248 -13.17 1.72 -6.17
C ILE A 248 -13.96 2.42 -7.27
N LYS A 249 -13.82 2.02 -8.54
CA LYS A 249 -14.57 2.61 -9.66
C LYS A 249 -16.08 2.55 -9.44
N GLY A 250 -16.61 1.41 -9.00
CA GLY A 250 -18.03 1.25 -8.66
C GLY A 250 -18.46 2.07 -7.44
N ALA A 251 -17.56 2.29 -6.48
CA ALA A 251 -17.85 3.00 -5.24
C ALA A 251 -17.80 4.54 -5.34
N LEU A 252 -17.04 5.11 -6.30
CA LEU A 252 -16.73 6.56 -6.35
C LEU A 252 -17.97 7.48 -6.35
N ASN A 253 -19.10 7.02 -6.88
CA ASN A 253 -20.34 7.78 -6.96
C ASN A 253 -21.36 7.42 -5.87
N THR A 254 -21.04 6.47 -5.01
CA THR A 254 -21.93 6.00 -3.94
C THR A 254 -21.63 6.77 -2.65
N PRO A 255 -22.64 7.30 -1.92
CA PRO A 255 -22.43 7.94 -0.64
C PRO A 255 -21.61 7.06 0.32
N GLY A 256 -20.58 7.64 0.93
CA GLY A 256 -19.67 6.92 1.81
C GLY A 256 -18.73 5.93 1.12
N PHE A 257 -18.65 5.94 -0.22
CA PHE A 257 -17.87 5.01 -1.04
C PHE A 257 -18.16 3.53 -0.75
N VAL A 258 -19.45 3.23 -0.58
CA VAL A 258 -19.93 1.85 -0.44
C VAL A 258 -19.72 1.10 -1.76
N ALA A 259 -18.99 -0.01 -1.71
CA ALA A 259 -18.75 -0.86 -2.86
C ALA A 259 -20.02 -1.58 -3.33
N GLU A 260 -20.11 -1.85 -4.63
CA GLU A 260 -21.16 -2.71 -5.18
C GLU A 260 -21.03 -4.14 -4.63
N ARG A 261 -22.16 -4.85 -4.48
CA ARG A 261 -22.21 -6.18 -3.85
C ARG A 261 -21.29 -7.20 -4.53
N ASP A 262 -21.31 -7.25 -5.86
CA ASP A 262 -20.49 -8.17 -6.64
C ASP A 262 -19.00 -7.80 -6.58
N ASP A 263 -18.68 -6.50 -6.58
CA ASP A 263 -17.30 -6.03 -6.44
C ASP A 263 -16.73 -6.34 -5.06
N PHE A 264 -17.51 -6.12 -4.00
CA PHE A 264 -17.15 -6.50 -2.64
C PHE A 264 -16.88 -8.01 -2.50
N ALA A 265 -17.77 -8.84 -3.04
CA ALA A 265 -17.59 -10.29 -3.04
C ALA A 265 -16.36 -10.73 -3.83
N ARG A 266 -16.07 -10.06 -4.96
CA ARG A 266 -14.87 -10.32 -5.78
C ARG A 266 -13.59 -9.95 -5.05
N VAL A 267 -13.56 -8.82 -4.34
CA VAL A 267 -12.43 -8.42 -3.49
C VAL A 267 -12.15 -9.48 -2.42
N ASN A 268 -13.17 -9.91 -1.68
CA ASN A 268 -13.01 -10.90 -0.63
C ASN A 268 -12.50 -12.25 -1.16
N LEU A 269 -13.01 -12.70 -2.31
CA LEU A 269 -12.53 -13.93 -2.95
C LEU A 269 -11.07 -13.81 -3.42
N ALA A 270 -10.71 -12.67 -4.03
CA ALA A 270 -9.36 -12.44 -4.52
C ALA A 270 -8.34 -12.38 -3.36
N LEU A 271 -8.70 -11.72 -2.27
CA LEU A 271 -7.90 -11.71 -1.04
C LEU A 271 -7.80 -13.09 -0.41
N ALA A 272 -8.89 -13.85 -0.31
CA ALA A 272 -8.87 -15.21 0.24
C ALA A 272 -7.90 -16.12 -0.53
N LYS A 273 -7.92 -16.05 -1.87
CA LYS A 273 -6.97 -16.79 -2.72
C LYS A 273 -5.53 -16.31 -2.54
N MET A 274 -5.30 -15.00 -2.50
CA MET A 274 -3.97 -14.43 -2.28
C MET A 274 -3.39 -14.86 -0.93
N ILE A 275 -4.17 -14.78 0.14
CA ILE A 275 -3.78 -15.21 1.49
C ILE A 275 -3.50 -16.71 1.53
N GLY A 276 -4.29 -17.53 0.85
CA GLY A 276 -4.05 -18.98 0.73
C GLY A 276 -2.75 -19.36 0.02
N SER A 277 -2.04 -18.38 -0.58
CA SER A 277 -0.70 -18.59 -1.14
C SER A 277 0.44 -18.05 -0.28
N ALA A 278 0.14 -17.39 0.84
CA ALA A 278 1.14 -16.88 1.77
C ALA A 278 1.69 -18.01 2.68
N ASP A 279 2.83 -17.76 3.32
CA ASP A 279 3.27 -18.56 4.46
C ASP A 279 2.24 -18.42 5.61
N PRO A 280 1.57 -19.52 6.03
CA PRO A 280 0.48 -19.43 7.00
C PRO A 280 0.92 -18.93 8.38
N ALA A 281 2.13 -19.28 8.83
CA ALA A 281 2.64 -18.89 10.13
C ALA A 281 3.02 -17.41 10.15
N LYS A 282 3.72 -16.95 9.11
CA LYS A 282 4.08 -15.54 8.97
C LYS A 282 2.85 -14.65 8.79
N PHE A 283 1.89 -15.07 7.95
CA PHE A 283 0.64 -14.31 7.74
C PHE A 283 -0.14 -14.16 9.06
N LYS A 284 -0.31 -15.26 9.81
CA LYS A 284 -1.00 -15.24 11.11
C LYS A 284 -0.30 -14.34 12.13
N ALA A 285 1.03 -14.29 12.11
CA ALA A 285 1.81 -13.46 13.03
C ALA A 285 1.62 -11.94 12.82
N LEU A 286 1.08 -11.50 11.67
CA LEU A 286 0.79 -10.09 11.42
C LEU A 286 -0.26 -9.51 12.37
N LEU A 287 -1.16 -10.34 12.91
CA LEU A 287 -2.22 -9.92 13.83
C LEU A 287 -1.67 -9.16 15.06
N THR A 288 -0.48 -9.54 15.53
CA THR A 288 0.19 -8.95 16.70
C THR A 288 1.47 -8.19 16.34
N ALA A 289 1.74 -7.97 15.05
CA ALA A 289 2.98 -7.34 14.60
C ALA A 289 2.98 -5.82 14.73
N PHE A 290 1.80 -5.18 14.75
CA PHE A 290 1.65 -3.73 14.76
C PHE A 290 1.28 -3.18 16.14
N PRO A 291 1.83 -2.02 16.55
CA PRO A 291 1.54 -1.43 17.86
C PRO A 291 0.09 -0.93 17.94
N GLY A 292 -0.60 -1.29 19.02
CA GLY A 292 -1.97 -0.82 19.27
C GLY A 292 -3.05 -1.42 18.36
N ASN A 293 -2.75 -2.48 17.61
CA ASN A 293 -3.75 -3.12 16.74
C ASN A 293 -4.96 -3.63 17.53
N ALA A 294 -4.77 -4.20 18.72
CA ALA A 294 -5.88 -4.69 19.56
C ALA A 294 -6.86 -3.56 19.94
N ASP A 295 -6.34 -2.40 20.36
CA ASP A 295 -7.14 -1.22 20.69
C ASP A 295 -7.88 -0.68 19.47
N LEU A 296 -7.22 -0.67 18.29
CA LEU A 296 -7.85 -0.30 17.03
C LEU A 296 -9.03 -1.24 16.70
N GLN A 297 -8.85 -2.56 16.79
CA GLN A 297 -9.91 -3.52 16.52
C GLN A 297 -11.10 -3.33 17.48
N MET A 298 -10.85 -3.03 18.76
CA MET A 298 -11.92 -2.74 19.72
C MET A 298 -12.69 -1.47 19.34
N ALA A 299 -12.00 -0.41 18.90
CA ALA A 299 -12.65 0.81 18.44
C ALA A 299 -13.51 0.58 17.19
N LEU A 300 -13.02 -0.21 16.23
CA LEU A 300 -13.78 -0.58 15.02
C LEU A 300 -15.01 -1.46 15.33
N PHE A 301 -14.86 -2.41 16.26
CA PHE A 301 -15.93 -3.31 16.68
C PHE A 301 -17.10 -2.56 17.35
N ALA A 302 -16.81 -1.49 18.09
CA ALA A 302 -17.81 -0.73 18.84
C ALA A 302 -18.92 -0.13 17.96
N ALA A 303 -18.69 0.04 16.65
CA ALA A 303 -19.68 0.59 15.73
C ALA A 303 -20.86 -0.36 15.47
N ASN A 304 -20.65 -1.69 15.49
CA ASN A 304 -21.73 -2.64 15.22
C ASN A 304 -21.54 -4.06 15.82
N PRO A 305 -21.63 -4.21 17.16
CA PRO A 305 -21.19 -5.43 17.84
C PRO A 305 -21.94 -6.73 17.46
N GLU A 306 -23.25 -6.67 17.24
CA GLU A 306 -24.07 -7.86 16.99
C GLU A 306 -23.77 -8.48 15.62
N GLN A 307 -23.86 -7.66 14.57
CA GLN A 307 -23.53 -8.09 13.21
C GLN A 307 -22.06 -8.49 13.10
N ALA A 308 -21.15 -7.81 13.81
CA ALA A 308 -19.73 -8.16 13.83
C ALA A 308 -19.47 -9.57 14.41
N LYS A 309 -20.18 -9.98 15.47
CA LYS A 309 -20.07 -11.35 16.01
C LYS A 309 -20.55 -12.40 15.00
N ALA A 310 -21.68 -12.16 14.33
CA ALA A 310 -22.18 -13.07 13.30
C ALA A 310 -21.22 -13.15 12.09
N ALA A 311 -20.65 -12.02 11.67
CA ALA A 311 -19.64 -11.99 10.63
C ALA A 311 -18.34 -12.71 11.03
N TYR A 312 -17.96 -12.67 12.31
CA TYR A 312 -16.76 -13.36 12.80
C TYR A 312 -16.84 -14.88 12.62
N GLU A 313 -18.01 -15.50 12.83
CA GLU A 313 -18.18 -16.95 12.55
C GLU A 313 -17.91 -17.28 11.07
N THR A 314 -18.36 -16.42 10.16
CA THR A 314 -18.06 -16.59 8.72
C THR A 314 -16.61 -16.32 8.37
N PHE A 315 -15.93 -15.43 9.12
CA PHE A 315 -14.49 -15.18 8.98
C PHE A 315 -13.66 -16.40 9.43
N VAL A 316 -14.02 -17.04 10.54
CA VAL A 316 -13.38 -18.29 10.99
C VAL A 316 -13.56 -19.39 9.95
N ALA A 317 -14.79 -19.57 9.43
CA ALA A 317 -15.06 -20.56 8.39
C ALA A 317 -14.27 -20.29 7.09
N LEU A 318 -14.10 -19.03 6.71
CA LEU A 318 -13.25 -18.64 5.58
C LEU A 318 -11.77 -18.95 5.85
N THR A 319 -11.28 -18.61 7.05
CA THR A 319 -9.90 -18.88 7.45
C THR A 319 -9.58 -20.37 7.37
N SER A 320 -10.49 -21.23 7.85
CA SER A 320 -10.35 -22.69 7.75
C SER A 320 -10.44 -23.23 6.32
N ALA A 321 -11.06 -22.52 5.38
CA ALA A 321 -11.10 -22.92 3.98
C ALA A 321 -9.85 -22.49 3.20
N VAL A 322 -9.16 -21.45 3.67
CA VAL A 322 -7.97 -20.85 3.04
C VAL A 322 -6.68 -21.58 3.43
N VAL A 323 -6.61 -22.08 4.66
CA VAL A 323 -5.48 -22.87 5.22
C VAL A 323 -5.67 -24.35 4.91
#